data_AF-A0AAW1D414-F1
#
_entry.id   AF-A0AAW1D414-F1
#
_cell.length_a   1.000
_cell.length_b   1.000
_cell.length_c   1.000
_cell.angle_alpha   90.00
_cell.angle_beta   90.00
_cell.angle_gamma   90.00
#
_symmetry.space_group_name_H-M   'P 1'
#
loop_
_entity.id
_entity.type
_entity.pdbx_description
1 polymer ?
#
loop_
_entity_poly.entity_id
_entity_poly.type
_entity_poly.pdbx_seq_one_letter_code
_entity_poly.pdbx_strand_id
1 'polypeptide(L)' 'MESLTNKGYTCYEEVYAVDDEGTARYADIIAFKPNSNEAYIIDPTVRYEVNDPKSR' A
#
# COMPACT_ATOMS: atom_id res chain seq x y z
N MET A 1 12.26 0.62 -11.83
CA MET A 1 11.30 0.87 -10.73
C MET A 1 11.93 0.29 -9.48
N GLU A 2 12.29 1.10 -8.50
CA GLU A 2 12.98 0.63 -7.28
C GLU A 2 11.97 0.34 -6.16
N SER A 3 12.11 -0.82 -5.51
CA SER A 3 11.31 -1.20 -4.34
C SER A 3 11.58 -0.26 -3.15
N LEU A 4 10.57 -0.01 -2.32
CA LEU A 4 10.69 0.80 -1.10
C LEU A 4 11.70 0.22 -0.12
N THR A 5 11.85 -1.10 -0.07
CA THR A 5 12.88 -1.76 0.74
C THR A 5 14.28 -1.31 0.34
N ASN A 6 14.56 -1.16 -0.96
CA ASN A 6 15.86 -0.68 -1.44
C ASN A 6 16.11 0.79 -1.09
N LYS A 7 15.06 1.54 -0.76
CA LYS A 7 15.11 2.92 -0.29
C LYS A 7 15.20 3.03 1.23
N GLY A 8 15.39 1.91 1.93
CA GLY A 8 15.56 1.86 3.38
C GLY A 8 14.25 1.90 4.17
N TYR A 9 13.09 1.68 3.52
CA TYR A 9 11.83 1.52 4.23
C TYR A 9 11.72 0.10 4.82
N THR A 10 11.05 0.01 5.97
CA THR A 10 10.64 -1.28 6.53
C THR A 10 9.23 -1.59 6.05
N CYS A 11 9.09 -2.60 5.19
CA CYS A 11 7.82 -3.01 4.61
C CYS A 11 7.27 -4.23 5.37
N TYR A 12 5.98 -4.20 5.67
CA TYR A 12 5.21 -5.31 6.21
C TYR A 12 4.08 -5.63 5.24
N GLU A 13 3.78 -6.91 5.09
CA GLU A 13 2.71 -7.42 4.21
C GLU A 13 1.59 -8.05 5.07
N GLU A 14 0.36 -8.06 4.56
CA GLU A 14 -0.84 -8.60 5.21
C GLU A 14 -1.03 -8.07 6.65
N VAL A 15 -0.99 -6.75 6.80
CA VAL A 15 -0.90 -6.11 8.11
C VAL A 15 -2.27 -5.96 8.75
N TYR A 16 -2.41 -6.53 9.95
CA TYR A 16 -3.48 -6.20 10.89
C TYR A 16 -3.13 -4.93 11.66
N ALA A 17 -4.02 -3.95 11.65
CA ALA A 17 -3.89 -2.70 12.37
C ALA A 17 -5.17 -2.40 13.17
N VAL A 18 -5.04 -1.50 14.14
CA VAL A 18 -6.16 -1.02 14.97
C VAL A 18 -6.10 0.51 14.96
N ASP A 19 -7.22 1.16 14.65
CA ASP A 19 -7.31 2.62 14.72
C ASP A 19 -7.55 3.11 16.15
N ASP A 20 -7.61 4.43 16.32
CA ASP A 20 -7.77 5.10 17.61
C ASP A 20 -9.13 4.83 18.29
N GLU A 21 -10.13 4.39 17.52
CA GLU A 21 -11.43 3.94 18.04
C GLU A 21 -11.44 2.45 18.40
N GLY A 22 -10.33 1.73 18.20
CA GLY A 22 -10.25 0.29 18.46
C GLY A 22 -10.77 -0.57 17.31
N THR A 23 -11.04 0.01 16.14
CA THR A 23 -11.56 -0.72 14.98
C THR A 23 -10.43 -1.43 14.25
N ALA A 24 -10.66 -2.69 13.92
CA ALA A 24 -9.74 -3.49 13.12
C ALA A 24 -9.66 -2.97 11.67
N ARG A 25 -8.44 -2.80 11.17
CA ARG A 25 -8.11 -2.45 9.79
C ARG A 25 -7.13 -3.47 9.22
N TYR A 26 -7.21 -3.71 7.93
CA TYR A 26 -6.30 -4.58 7.21
C TYR A 26 -5.74 -3.83 6.02
N ALA A 27 -4.45 -3.99 5.77
CA ALA A 27 -3.76 -3.41 4.62
C ALA A 27 -2.86 -4.47 3.97
N ASP A 28 -2.79 -4.46 2.64
CA ASP A 28 -1.91 -5.38 1.91
C ASP A 28 -0.45 -5.13 2.27
N ILE A 29 -0.01 -3.87 2.24
CA ILE A 29 1.36 -3.48 2.57
C ILE A 29 1.37 -2.18 3.38
N ILE A 30 2.20 -2.13 4.42
CA ILE A 30 2.58 -0.89 5.13
C ILE A 30 4.08 -0.71 5.07
N ALA A 31 4.54 0.46 4.61
CA ALA A 31 5.96 0.80 4.50
C ALA A 31 6.33 1.96 5.43
N PHE A 32 7.08 1.68 6.50
CA PHE A 32 7.56 2.67 7.46
C PHE A 32 8.82 3.36 6.97
N LYS A 33 8.83 4.68 7.11
CA LYS A 33 10.00 5.50 6.79
C LYS A 33 11.06 5.34 7.89
N PRO A 34 12.35 5.21 7.55
CA PRO A 34 13.39 5.04 8.55
C PRO A 34 13.46 6.26 9.48
N ASN A 35 13.61 6.02 10.78
CA ASN A 35 13.72 7.04 11.83
C ASN A 35 12.53 8.03 11.88
N SER A 36 11.34 7.59 11.50
CA SER A 36 10.11 8.40 11.51
C SER A 36 8.92 7.56 11.97
N ASN A 37 7.87 8.23 12.46
CA ASN A 37 6.57 7.61 12.76
C ASN A 37 5.61 7.65 11.55
N GLU A 38 6.11 8.06 10.39
CA GLU A 38 5.36 8.10 9.13
C GLU A 38 5.42 6.75 8.40
N ALA A 39 4.31 6.37 7.79
CA ALA A 39 4.22 5.19 6.94
C ALA A 39 3.34 5.44 5.71
N TYR A 40 3.59 4.67 4.65
CA TYR A 40 2.68 4.55 3.52
C TYR A 40 1.83 3.30 3.69
N ILE A 41 0.52 3.42 3.44
CA ILE A 41 -0.39 2.28 3.25
C ILE A 41 -0.51 2.07 1.74
N ILE A 42 -0.20 0.87 1.28
CA ILE A 42 -0.15 0.52 -0.14
C ILE A 42 -1.12 -0.63 -0.37
N ASP A 43 -2.14 -0.35 -1.16
CA ASP A 43 -3.09 -1.32 -1.71
C ASP A 43 -2.84 -1.38 -3.22
N PRO A 44 -2.06 -2.37 -3.69
CA PRO A 44 -1.82 -2.56 -5.11
C PRO A 44 -3.07 -3.13 -5.79
N THR A 45 -4.10 -2.30 -5.94
CA THR A 45 -5.26 -2.64 -6.79
C THR A 45 -4.84 -2.59 -8.26
N VAL A 46 -4.74 -3.76 -8.92
CA VAL A 46 -4.56 -3.84 -10.37
C VAL A 46 -5.91 -3.54 -11.05
N ARG A 47 -6.05 -2.38 -11.69
CA ARG A 47 -7.20 -2.05 -12.54
C ARG A 47 -6.85 -2.35 -13.99
N TYR A 48 -7.58 -3.29 -14.60
CA TYR A 48 -7.51 -3.51 -16.04
C TYR A 48 -8.47 -2.56 -16.74
N GLU A 49 -7.93 -1.61 -17.52
CA GLU A 49 -8.72 -0.82 -18.47
C GLU A 49 -8.69 -1.51 -19.83
N VAL A 50 -9.88 -1.85 -20.35
CA VAL A 50 -10.03 -2.32 -21.73
C VAL A 50 -10.32 -1.09 -22.58
N ASN A 51 -9.42 -0.78 -23.50
CA ASN A 51 -9.64 0.28 -24.47
C ASN A 51 -10.66 -0.26 -25.51
N ASP A 52 -11.96 -0.04 -25.31
CA ASP A 52 -12.99 -0.46 -26.28
C ASP A 52 -12.89 0.43 -27.54
N PRO A 53 -12.43 -0.09 -28.70
CA PRO A 53 -12.26 0.71 -29.90
C PRO A 53 -13.57 0.98 -30.65
N LYS A 54 -14.75 0.65 -30.09
CA LYS A 54 -16.03 0.85 -30.79
C LYS A 54 -16.71 2.16 -30.41
N SER A 55 -16.15 3.25 -30.91
CA SER A 55 -16.94 4.43 -31.28
C SER A 55 -16.57 4.83 -32.70
N ARG A 56 -17.27 4.22 -33.66
CA ARG A 56 -17.43 4.68 -35.04
C ARG A 56 -18.91 4.79 -35.33
#